data_AF-A0A7X9PC71-F1
#
_entry.id   AF-A0A7X9PC71-F1
#
_cell.length_a   1.000
_cell.length_b   1.000
_cell.length_c   1.000
_cell.angle_alpha   90.00
_cell.angle_beta   90.00
_cell.angle_gamma   90.00
#
_symmetry.space_group_name_H-M   'P 1'
#
loop_
_entity.id
_entity.type
_entity.pdbx_description
1 polymer ?
#
loop_
_entity_poly.entity_id
_entity_poly.type
_entity_poly.pdbx_seq_one_letter_code
_entity_poly.pdbx_strand_id
1 'polypeptide(L)'
;MKSITKTMGYLVIGLTALATSAFADRLYVPAVRELPELRSATSRHFLLADGTYSAECTLEPMNYKATDGTWQPIDTNLNPTTKDAFALANEANTLKTYLPNTGGGWVRVEAGQGAVSFRPLGVADGTSSVKGNRLDIADVGRNITLSYEALPGRLKETLTISAPISAPSFSYALRLEGLVAHT
;
A
#
# COMPACT_ATOMS: atom_id res chain seq x y z
N MET A 1 35.47 -11.30 -9.06
CA MET A 1 34.30 -10.93 -8.22
C MET A 1 33.23 -10.36 -9.13
N LYS A 2 31.99 -10.84 -8.98
CA LYS A 2 30.81 -10.44 -9.75
C LYS A 2 30.43 -8.98 -9.48
N SER A 3 30.05 -8.24 -10.52
CA SER A 3 28.90 -7.33 -10.46
C SER A 3 28.32 -7.17 -11.85
N ILE A 4 27.02 -7.47 -11.98
CA ILE A 4 26.21 -7.39 -13.19
C ILE A 4 25.36 -6.14 -13.05
N THR A 5 25.55 -5.17 -13.95
CA THR A 5 24.61 -4.06 -14.12
C THR A 5 23.75 -4.37 -15.34
N LYS A 6 22.45 -4.57 -15.12
CA LYS A 6 21.46 -4.82 -16.17
C LYS A 6 20.82 -3.49 -16.60
N THR A 7 21.25 -2.95 -17.72
CA THR A 7 20.56 -1.84 -18.40
C THR A 7 19.51 -2.45 -19.33
N MET A 8 18.23 -2.17 -19.07
CA MET A 8 17.12 -2.60 -19.91
C MET A 8 16.92 -1.57 -21.04
N GLY A 9 17.50 -1.83 -22.21
CA GLY A 9 17.22 -1.11 -23.44
C GLY A 9 16.27 -1.94 -24.31
N TYR A 10 15.14 -1.37 -24.72
CA TYR A 10 14.26 -1.97 -25.71
C TYR A 10 14.91 -1.84 -27.09
N LEU A 11 15.24 -2.96 -27.72
CA LEU A 11 15.71 -3.03 -29.10
C LEU A 11 14.61 -3.66 -29.95
N VAL A 12 14.06 -2.89 -30.89
CA VAL A 12 13.17 -3.39 -31.94
C VAL A 12 14.06 -3.84 -33.09
N ILE A 13 14.12 -5.14 -33.37
CA ILE A 13 14.81 -5.70 -34.53
C ILE A 13 13.75 -6.23 -35.50
N GLY A 14 13.73 -5.67 -36.71
CA GLY A 14 12.97 -6.24 -37.83
C GLY A 14 13.58 -7.58 -38.25
N LEU A 15 12.77 -8.62 -38.37
CA LEU A 15 13.22 -9.97 -38.69
C LEU A 15 12.71 -10.42 -40.06
N THR A 16 13.64 -10.60 -40.99
CA THR A 16 13.47 -11.41 -42.21
C THR A 16 13.63 -12.89 -41.86
N ALA A 17 12.85 -13.74 -42.54
CA ALA A 17 12.42 -15.06 -42.10
C ALA A 17 13.44 -16.22 -42.08
N LEU A 18 12.97 -17.31 -41.45
CA LEU A 18 13.25 -18.75 -41.60
C LEU A 18 14.04 -19.44 -40.47
N ALA A 19 13.28 -19.87 -39.46
CA ALA A 19 13.51 -21.11 -38.76
C ALA A 19 12.15 -21.69 -38.32
N THR A 20 11.69 -22.72 -39.03
CA THR A 20 10.51 -23.50 -38.70
C THR A 20 10.75 -24.21 -37.36
N SER A 21 10.12 -23.73 -36.29
CA SER A 21 9.93 -24.53 -35.09
C SER A 21 8.48 -24.41 -34.65
N ALA A 22 7.72 -25.50 -34.79
CA ALA A 22 6.31 -25.59 -34.37
C ALA A 22 6.10 -25.46 -32.84
N PHE A 23 7.16 -25.08 -32.09
CA PHE A 23 7.15 -24.84 -30.65
C PHE A 23 7.29 -23.36 -30.27
N ALA A 24 7.71 -22.49 -31.21
CA ALA A 24 7.82 -21.05 -30.97
C ALA A 24 6.49 -20.29 -31.22
N ASP A 25 5.51 -20.98 -31.82
CA ASP A 25 4.20 -20.42 -32.19
C ASP A 25 3.10 -20.73 -31.17
N ARG A 26 3.48 -21.03 -29.91
CA ARG A 26 2.52 -20.91 -28.79
C ARG A 26 2.37 -19.42 -28.46
N LEU A 27 1.73 -18.77 -29.42
CA LEU A 27 1.47 -17.35 -29.57
C LEU A 27 0.86 -16.80 -28.29
N TYR A 28 1.34 -15.62 -27.89
CA TYR A 28 0.64 -14.77 -26.95
C TYR A 28 -0.87 -14.74 -27.27
N VAL A 29 -1.69 -15.23 -26.35
CA VAL A 29 -3.16 -15.15 -26.46
C VAL A 29 -3.59 -13.92 -25.65
N PRO A 30 -4.11 -12.86 -26.30
CA PRO A 30 -4.47 -11.64 -25.61
C PRO A 30 -5.63 -11.87 -24.64
N ALA A 31 -5.59 -11.17 -23.51
CA ALA A 31 -6.74 -11.04 -22.63
C ALA A 31 -7.86 -10.24 -23.34
N VAL A 32 -9.08 -10.77 -23.29
CA VAL A 32 -10.27 -10.13 -23.86
C VAL A 32 -11.02 -9.35 -22.79
N ARG A 33 -11.13 -9.91 -21.57
CA ARG A 33 -11.74 -9.24 -20.42
C ARG A 33 -11.21 -9.79 -19.10
N GLU A 34 -11.22 -8.96 -18.06
CA GLU A 34 -11.12 -9.41 -16.67
C GLU A 34 -12.41 -10.14 -16.25
N LEU A 35 -12.31 -11.02 -15.26
CA LEU A 35 -13.42 -11.73 -14.60
C LEU A 35 -13.47 -11.31 -13.12
N PRO A 36 -14.10 -10.16 -12.79
CA PRO A 36 -14.12 -9.61 -11.43
C PRO A 36 -14.70 -10.57 -10.38
N GLU A 37 -15.62 -11.45 -10.79
CA GLU A 37 -16.22 -12.49 -9.97
C GLU A 37 -15.21 -13.53 -9.47
N LEU A 38 -14.05 -13.64 -10.11
CA LEU A 38 -12.95 -14.53 -9.72
C LEU A 38 -11.82 -13.79 -8.98
N ARG A 39 -12.03 -12.53 -8.57
CA ARG A 39 -11.04 -11.81 -7.75
C ARG A 39 -10.87 -12.49 -6.39
N SER A 40 -9.64 -12.46 -5.90
CA SER A 40 -9.30 -12.70 -4.50
C SER A 40 -8.48 -11.51 -3.97
N ALA A 41 -8.09 -11.53 -2.70
CA ALA A 41 -7.21 -10.51 -2.15
C ALA A 41 -5.91 -10.36 -2.98
N THR A 42 -5.37 -11.44 -3.52
CA THR A 42 -4.05 -11.50 -4.15
C THR A 42 -4.09 -11.96 -5.60
N SER A 43 -5.25 -12.01 -6.24
CA SER A 43 -5.35 -12.46 -7.64
C SER A 43 -6.45 -11.79 -8.46
N ARG A 44 -6.20 -11.69 -9.77
CA ARG A 44 -7.17 -11.35 -10.82
C ARG A 44 -7.10 -12.38 -11.92
N HIS A 45 -8.24 -12.68 -12.53
CA HIS A 45 -8.34 -13.64 -13.62
C HIS A 45 -8.86 -12.98 -14.88
N PHE A 46 -8.39 -13.45 -16.03
CA PHE A 46 -8.74 -12.90 -17.32
C PHE A 46 -9.17 -14.03 -18.27
N LEU A 47 -10.20 -13.77 -19.06
CA LEU A 47 -10.57 -14.62 -20.18
C LEU A 47 -9.69 -14.28 -21.38
N LEU A 48 -9.03 -15.28 -21.94
CA LEU A 48 -8.20 -15.17 -23.13
C LEU A 48 -9.03 -15.40 -24.40
N ALA A 49 -8.54 -14.91 -25.54
CA ALA A 49 -9.24 -15.02 -26.83
C ALA A 49 -9.52 -16.46 -27.29
N ASP A 50 -8.79 -17.46 -26.79
CA ASP A 50 -9.00 -18.88 -27.07
C ASP A 50 -9.96 -19.59 -26.09
N GLY A 51 -10.56 -18.83 -25.16
CA GLY A 51 -11.46 -19.35 -24.13
C GLY A 51 -10.77 -19.91 -22.88
N THR A 52 -9.44 -19.92 -22.82
CA THR A 52 -8.69 -20.27 -21.61
C THR A 52 -8.59 -19.09 -20.64
N TYR A 53 -8.02 -19.32 -19.45
CA TYR A 53 -7.85 -18.30 -18.41
C TYR A 53 -6.37 -18.03 -18.13
N SER A 54 -6.04 -16.77 -17.86
CA SER A 54 -4.79 -16.38 -17.18
C SER A 54 -5.10 -15.81 -15.80
N ALA A 55 -4.11 -15.85 -14.92
CA ALA A 55 -4.19 -15.26 -13.59
C ALA A 55 -2.97 -14.36 -13.33
N GLU A 56 -3.22 -13.18 -12.78
CA GLU A 56 -2.21 -12.36 -12.13
C GLU A 56 -2.26 -12.63 -10.64
N CYS A 57 -1.12 -12.95 -10.03
CA CYS A 57 -1.01 -13.26 -8.60
C CYS A 57 0.11 -12.45 -7.95
N THR A 58 -0.13 -11.95 -6.73
CA THR A 58 0.83 -11.15 -5.96
C THR A 58 1.00 -11.70 -4.54
N LEU A 59 2.10 -11.33 -3.87
CA LEU A 59 2.30 -11.61 -2.44
C LEU A 59 1.53 -10.62 -1.55
N GLU A 60 1.50 -9.36 -1.96
CA GLU A 60 0.72 -8.31 -1.31
C GLU A 60 -0.71 -8.30 -1.83
N PRO A 61 -1.70 -7.91 -1.02
CA PRO A 61 -3.06 -7.80 -1.51
C PRO A 61 -3.13 -6.74 -2.63
N MET A 62 -3.88 -7.04 -3.69
CA MET A 62 -4.19 -6.11 -4.80
C MET A 62 -5.67 -5.72 -4.81
N ASN A 63 -6.51 -6.49 -4.11
CA ASN A 63 -7.93 -6.23 -3.94
C ASN A 63 -8.31 -6.32 -2.45
N TYR A 64 -9.34 -5.58 -2.06
CA TYR A 64 -9.96 -5.65 -0.74
C TYR A 64 -11.43 -6.04 -0.87
N LYS A 65 -12.00 -6.61 0.19
CA LYS A 65 -13.42 -6.96 0.23
C LYS A 65 -14.20 -5.77 0.78
N ALA A 66 -15.03 -5.15 -0.05
CA ALA A 66 -15.88 -4.03 0.33
C ALA A 66 -17.02 -4.48 1.26
N THR A 67 -17.71 -3.52 1.88
CA THR A 67 -18.80 -3.77 2.84
C THR A 67 -19.95 -4.58 2.23
N ASP A 68 -20.21 -4.42 0.93
CA ASP A 68 -21.22 -5.19 0.18
C ASP A 68 -20.76 -6.63 -0.17
N GLY A 69 -19.55 -7.00 0.23
CA GLY A 69 -18.96 -8.31 -0.01
C GLY A 69 -18.24 -8.45 -1.36
N THR A 70 -18.23 -7.41 -2.20
CA THR A 70 -17.55 -7.43 -3.50
C THR A 70 -16.05 -7.20 -3.39
N TRP A 71 -15.27 -7.79 -4.30
CA TRP A 71 -13.84 -7.55 -4.38
C TRP A 71 -13.55 -6.31 -5.24
N GLN A 72 -12.95 -5.30 -4.61
CA GLN A 72 -12.60 -4.03 -5.24
C GLN A 72 -11.07 -3.88 -5.28
N PRO A 73 -10.52 -3.21 -6.31
CA PRO A 73 -9.08 -2.93 -6.35
C PRO A 73 -8.66 -2.06 -5.17
N ILE A 74 -7.47 -2.29 -4.64
CA ILE A 74 -6.89 -1.40 -3.62
C ILE A 74 -6.46 -0.09 -4.26
N ASP A 75 -6.85 1.02 -3.64
CA ASP A 75 -6.30 2.35 -3.88
C ASP A 75 -5.64 2.81 -2.58
N THR A 76 -4.35 3.14 -2.63
CA THR A 76 -3.57 3.54 -1.46
C THR A 76 -3.57 5.03 -1.19
N ASN A 77 -4.21 5.84 -2.05
CA ASN A 77 -4.23 7.29 -1.85
C ASN A 77 -4.89 7.68 -0.52
N LEU A 78 -4.30 8.70 0.12
CA LEU A 78 -4.88 9.36 1.27
C LEU A 78 -5.87 10.42 0.78
N ASN A 79 -7.10 10.35 1.28
CA ASN A 79 -8.18 11.27 0.92
C ASN A 79 -8.70 11.98 2.17
N PRO A 80 -9.27 13.20 2.06
CA PRO A 80 -9.97 13.82 3.17
C PRO A 80 -11.08 12.92 3.73
N THR A 81 -11.33 12.99 5.04
CA THR A 81 -12.36 12.19 5.71
C THR A 81 -13.32 13.08 6.51
N THR A 82 -14.53 12.58 6.71
CA THR A 82 -15.53 13.17 7.62
C THR A 82 -15.54 12.50 8.99
N LYS A 83 -14.67 11.52 9.24
CA LYS A 83 -14.55 10.87 10.53
C LYS A 83 -13.99 11.85 11.56
N ASP A 84 -14.72 12.05 12.66
CA ASP A 84 -14.32 12.97 13.72
C ASP A 84 -12.89 12.73 14.21
N ALA A 85 -12.16 13.83 14.46
CA ALA A 85 -10.78 13.87 14.92
C ALA A 85 -9.69 13.42 13.92
N PHE A 86 -10.05 13.08 12.67
CA PHE A 86 -9.10 12.73 11.63
C PHE A 86 -9.23 13.65 10.42
N ALA A 87 -8.11 13.91 9.75
CA ALA A 87 -8.07 14.77 8.56
C ALA A 87 -8.05 13.96 7.26
N LEU A 88 -7.43 12.78 7.30
CA LEU A 88 -7.20 11.93 6.13
C LEU A 88 -7.60 10.49 6.42
N ALA A 89 -7.95 9.76 5.38
CA ALA A 89 -8.20 8.33 5.44
C ALA A 89 -7.71 7.59 4.19
N ASN A 90 -7.40 6.32 4.38
CA ASN A 90 -7.34 5.33 3.30
C ASN A 90 -8.33 4.20 3.63
N GLU A 91 -9.45 4.16 2.90
CA GLU A 91 -10.55 3.21 3.13
C GLU A 91 -10.71 2.16 2.02
N ALA A 92 -10.15 2.42 0.84
CA ALA A 92 -10.14 1.51 -0.30
C ALA A 92 -8.99 0.48 -0.19
N ASN A 93 -8.91 -0.18 0.96
CA ASN A 93 -7.83 -1.08 1.32
C ASN A 93 -8.33 -2.13 2.31
N THR A 94 -7.53 -3.16 2.56
CA THR A 94 -7.88 -4.24 3.51
C THR A 94 -7.93 -3.77 4.97
N LEU A 95 -7.17 -2.72 5.30
CA LEU A 95 -7.23 -2.00 6.56
C LEU A 95 -7.77 -0.61 6.27
N LYS A 96 -8.72 -0.12 7.06
CA LYS A 96 -9.08 1.30 7.01
C LYS A 96 -8.15 2.06 7.93
N THR A 97 -7.55 3.12 7.41
CA THR A 97 -6.62 3.94 8.18
C THR A 97 -7.13 5.36 8.23
N TYR A 98 -6.98 6.00 9.39
CA TYR A 98 -7.37 7.38 9.61
C TYR A 98 -6.21 8.11 10.27
N LEU A 99 -5.79 9.22 9.67
CA LEU A 99 -4.60 9.94 10.04
C LEU A 99 -4.95 11.36 10.52
N PRO A 100 -4.21 11.88 11.51
CA PRO A 100 -4.32 13.28 11.90
C PRO A 100 -3.61 14.16 10.85
N ASN A 101 -3.69 15.47 11.03
CA ASN A 101 -2.84 16.44 10.31
C ASN A 101 -1.77 17.08 11.22
N THR A 102 -1.59 16.57 12.44
CA THR A 102 -0.56 17.04 13.39
C THR A 102 0.17 15.86 14.02
N GLY A 103 1.39 16.09 14.48
CA GLY A 103 2.28 15.08 15.05
C GLY A 103 1.73 14.43 16.31
N GLY A 104 1.07 15.18 17.19
CA GLY A 104 0.47 14.67 18.43
C GLY A 104 -0.94 14.06 18.27
N GLY A 105 -1.46 14.02 17.04
CA GLY A 105 -2.80 13.51 16.74
C GLY A 105 -2.88 11.99 16.82
N TRP A 106 -4.10 11.48 17.00
CA TRP A 106 -4.34 10.03 16.97
C TRP A 106 -4.31 9.52 15.55
N VAL A 107 -3.59 8.42 15.35
CA VAL A 107 -3.72 7.53 14.19
C VAL A 107 -4.66 6.40 14.57
N ARG A 108 -5.46 5.93 13.62
CA ARG A 108 -6.33 4.78 13.79
C ARG A 108 -6.21 3.82 12.62
N VAL A 109 -6.15 2.53 12.92
CA VAL A 109 -6.17 1.44 11.96
C VAL A 109 -7.30 0.49 12.37
N GLU A 110 -8.24 0.26 11.45
CA GLU A 110 -9.39 -0.63 11.65
C GLU A 110 -9.25 -1.88 10.79
N ALA A 111 -9.54 -3.03 11.39
CA ALA A 111 -9.54 -4.35 10.75
C ALA A 111 -10.73 -5.17 11.25
N GLY A 112 -11.69 -5.46 10.35
CA GLY A 112 -12.92 -6.16 10.73
C GLY A 112 -13.69 -5.39 11.82
N GLN A 113 -13.88 -6.01 12.98
CA GLN A 113 -14.56 -5.41 14.14
C GLN A 113 -13.59 -4.78 15.15
N GLY A 114 -12.28 -4.88 14.92
CA GLY A 114 -11.25 -4.36 15.82
C GLY A 114 -10.60 -3.08 15.32
N ALA A 115 -10.07 -2.30 16.23
CA ALA A 115 -9.26 -1.13 15.90
C ALA A 115 -8.09 -0.95 16.87
N VAL A 116 -6.99 -0.45 16.32
CA VAL A 116 -5.84 0.05 17.06
C VAL A 116 -5.74 1.55 16.82
N SER A 117 -5.66 2.32 17.89
CA SER A 117 -5.34 3.74 17.83
C SER A 117 -4.06 4.02 18.60
N PHE A 118 -3.17 4.80 18.00
CA PHE A 118 -1.90 5.15 18.61
C PHE A 118 -1.51 6.59 18.28
N ARG A 119 -0.63 7.16 19.10
CA ARG A 119 0.01 8.44 18.82
C ARG A 119 1.37 8.53 19.50
N PRO A 120 2.34 9.22 18.90
CA PRO A 120 3.58 9.55 19.58
C PRO A 120 3.31 10.53 20.73
N LEU A 121 4.12 10.42 21.79
CA LEU A 121 4.08 11.29 22.96
C LEU A 121 5.30 12.21 22.99
N GLY A 122 5.12 13.43 23.50
CA GLY A 122 6.20 14.40 23.63
C GLY A 122 6.70 15.00 22.31
N VAL A 123 5.89 14.90 21.25
CA VAL A 123 6.18 15.53 19.96
C VAL A 123 5.42 16.84 19.81
N ALA A 124 5.95 17.74 18.98
CA ALA A 124 5.23 18.92 18.53
C ALA A 124 4.21 18.58 17.44
N ASP A 125 3.27 19.48 17.18
CA ASP A 125 2.28 19.32 16.11
C ASP A 125 2.93 19.32 14.72
N GLY A 126 4.01 20.07 14.53
CA GLY A 126 4.77 20.09 13.28
C GLY A 126 4.02 20.70 12.08
N THR A 127 4.61 20.56 10.89
CA THR A 127 4.03 21.03 9.62
C THR A 127 3.69 19.84 8.74
N SER A 128 2.41 19.65 8.42
CA SER A 128 1.93 18.53 7.60
C SER A 128 1.97 18.82 6.10
N SER A 129 2.31 17.81 5.30
CA SER A 129 2.15 17.79 3.85
C SER A 129 1.72 16.40 3.37
N VAL A 130 0.89 16.34 2.34
CA VAL A 130 0.33 15.08 1.82
C VAL A 130 0.66 14.94 0.34
N LYS A 131 1.12 13.75 -0.06
CA LYS A 131 1.35 13.41 -1.46
C LYS A 131 0.96 11.95 -1.72
N GLY A 132 -0.11 11.75 -2.49
CA GLY A 132 -0.61 10.41 -2.83
C GLY A 132 -0.98 9.62 -1.57
N ASN A 133 -0.25 8.54 -1.31
CA ASN A 133 -0.44 7.64 -0.18
C ASN A 133 0.36 8.01 1.09
N ARG A 134 1.07 9.16 1.08
CA ARG A 134 1.97 9.56 2.16
C ARG A 134 1.60 10.89 2.79
N LEU A 135 1.61 10.91 4.12
CA LEU A 135 1.55 12.10 4.97
C LEU A 135 2.91 12.27 5.63
N ASP A 136 3.55 13.43 5.45
CA ASP A 136 4.78 13.83 6.13
C ASP A 136 4.47 14.98 7.09
N ILE A 137 4.94 14.87 8.33
CA ILE A 137 4.81 15.88 9.39
C ILE A 137 6.23 16.25 9.82
N ALA A 138 6.71 17.39 9.31
CA ALA A 138 8.02 17.93 9.67
C ALA A 138 8.00 18.57 11.06
N ASP A 139 9.17 18.68 11.68
CA ASP A 139 9.37 19.44 12.92
C ASP A 139 8.56 18.93 14.12
N VAL A 140 8.25 17.62 14.15
CA VAL A 140 7.65 16.95 15.32
C VAL A 140 8.64 16.85 16.49
N GLY A 141 9.92 17.02 16.20
CA GLY A 141 11.02 17.17 17.13
C GLY A 141 12.23 17.74 16.40
N ARG A 142 13.30 18.10 17.12
CA ARG A 142 14.50 18.66 16.51
C ARG A 142 15.12 17.66 15.53
N ASN A 143 15.15 18.00 14.24
CA ASN A 143 15.64 17.15 13.15
C ASN A 143 14.80 15.88 12.90
N ILE A 144 13.52 15.87 13.31
CA ILE A 144 12.66 14.70 13.20
C ILE A 144 11.47 14.99 12.28
N THR A 145 11.28 14.12 11.29
CA THR A 145 10.07 14.07 10.46
C THR A 145 9.34 12.76 10.75
N LEU A 146 8.05 12.86 11.05
CA LEU A 146 7.15 11.72 11.20
C LEU A 146 6.39 11.52 9.90
N SER A 147 6.40 10.31 9.36
CA SER A 147 5.73 9.99 8.11
C SER A 147 4.81 8.79 8.28
N TYR A 148 3.64 8.87 7.65
CA TYR A 148 2.68 7.78 7.51
C TYR A 148 2.48 7.47 6.04
N GLU A 149 2.59 6.20 5.67
CA GLU A 149 2.41 5.73 4.30
C GLU A 149 1.41 4.58 4.25
N ALA A 150 0.29 4.79 3.56
CA ALA A 150 -0.68 3.75 3.29
C ALA A 150 -0.17 2.85 2.15
N LEU A 151 -0.14 1.55 2.40
CA LEU A 151 0.31 0.53 1.46
C LEU A 151 -0.74 -0.58 1.39
N PRO A 152 -0.72 -1.46 0.38
CA PRO A 152 -1.67 -2.55 0.33
C PRO A 152 -1.50 -3.45 1.57
N GLY A 153 -2.55 -3.57 2.39
CA GLY A 153 -2.47 -4.41 3.58
C GLY A 153 -1.88 -3.78 4.83
N ARG A 154 -1.39 -2.53 4.79
CA ARG A 154 -0.63 -1.98 5.92
C ARG A 154 -0.60 -0.46 5.96
N LEU A 155 -0.41 0.07 7.16
CA LEU A 155 0.07 1.44 7.38
C LEU A 155 1.52 1.36 7.85
N LYS A 156 2.42 2.11 7.22
CA LYS A 156 3.81 2.24 7.65
C LYS A 156 4.01 3.59 8.32
N GLU A 157 4.51 3.58 9.56
CA GLU A 157 5.05 4.78 10.21
C GLU A 157 6.57 4.82 10.02
N THR A 158 7.14 6.01 9.90
CA THR A 158 8.60 6.22 9.83
C THR A 158 8.97 7.51 10.56
N LEU A 159 9.91 7.44 11.49
CA LEU A 159 10.56 8.62 12.08
C LEU A 159 11.94 8.77 11.46
N THR A 160 12.12 9.83 10.70
CA THR A 160 13.40 10.15 10.07
C THR A 160 14.14 11.15 10.94
N ILE A 161 15.35 10.80 11.37
CA ILE A 161 16.25 11.67 12.14
C ILE A 161 17.35 12.15 11.19
N SER A 162 17.32 13.42 10.80
CA SER A 162 18.24 13.96 9.77
C SER A 162 19.62 14.39 10.31
N ALA A 163 19.76 14.47 11.63
CA ALA A 163 21.03 14.73 12.30
C ALA A 163 21.03 14.11 13.72
N PRO A 164 22.20 13.78 14.30
CA PRO A 164 22.29 13.11 15.59
C PRO A 164 21.48 13.81 16.70
N ILE A 165 20.80 13.00 17.50
CA ILE A 165 20.09 13.43 18.72
C ILE A 165 20.61 12.62 19.91
N SER A 166 20.64 13.23 21.09
CA SER A 166 21.26 12.66 22.28
C SER A 166 20.57 11.39 22.81
N ALA A 167 19.26 11.26 22.59
CA ALA A 167 18.48 10.10 23.02
C ALA A 167 17.32 9.83 22.03
N PRO A 168 17.51 8.99 21.00
CA PRO A 168 16.46 8.65 20.03
C PRO A 168 15.46 7.64 20.61
N SER A 169 14.73 8.05 21.63
CA SER A 169 13.69 7.26 22.29
C SER A 169 12.32 7.87 22.04
N PHE A 170 11.37 7.03 21.63
CA PHE A 170 10.00 7.45 21.28
C PHE A 170 9.00 6.64 22.10
N SER A 171 8.05 7.33 22.71
CA SER A 171 6.98 6.72 23.49
C SER A 171 5.64 6.94 22.81
N TYR A 172 4.75 5.96 22.94
CA TYR A 172 3.45 5.98 22.30
C TYR A 172 2.34 5.71 23.31
N ALA A 173 1.22 6.38 23.14
CA ALA A 173 -0.03 5.93 23.73
C ALA A 173 -0.71 4.96 22.78
N LEU A 174 -1.29 3.90 23.32
CA LEU A 174 -2.00 2.86 22.57
C LEU A 174 -3.41 2.68 23.13
N ARG A 175 -4.39 2.51 22.25
CA ARG A 175 -5.77 2.16 22.56
C ARG A 175 -6.18 0.99 21.66
N LEU A 176 -6.80 -0.01 22.26
CA LEU A 176 -7.33 -1.19 21.57
C LEU A 176 -8.84 -1.18 21.73
N GLU A 177 -9.55 -1.41 20.63
CA GLU A 177 -11.00 -1.57 20.61
C GLU A 177 -11.34 -2.90 19.94
N GLY A 178 -12.14 -3.74 20.59
CA GLY A 178 -12.50 -5.05 20.05
C GLY A 178 -11.31 -6.01 19.84
N LEU A 179 -10.16 -5.75 20.48
CA LEU A 179 -8.93 -6.53 20.39
C LEU A 179 -8.42 -6.91 21.79
N VAL A 180 -7.81 -8.09 21.89
CA VAL A 180 -7.14 -8.58 23.10
C VAL A 180 -5.65 -8.73 22.81
N ALA A 181 -4.81 -8.12 23.64
CA ALA A 181 -3.37 -8.29 23.56
C ALA A 181 -3.00 -9.67 24.11
N HIS A 182 -2.25 -10.45 23.33
CA HIS A 182 -1.62 -11.67 23.78
C HIS A 182 -0.12 -11.43 23.93
N THR A 183 0.42 -11.83 25.07
CA THR A 183 1.86 -11.76 25.42
C THR A 183 2.48 -13.14 25.39
#